data_AF-A0A925BUG9-F1
#
_entry.id   AF-A0A925BUG9-F1
#
_cell.length_a   1.000
_cell.length_b   1.000
_cell.length_c   1.000
_cell.angle_alpha   90.00
_cell.angle_beta   90.00
_cell.angle_gamma   90.00
#
_symmetry.space_group_name_H-M   'P 1'
#
loop_
_entity.id
_entity.type
_entity.pdbx_description
1 polymer ?
#
loop_
_entity_poly.entity_id
_entity_poly.type
_entity_poly.pdbx_seq_one_letter_code
_entity_poly.pdbx_strand_id
1 'polypeptide(L)'
;MESLTMNTSAKLLTAALAIAASVSVPRIAVAQNCNYYAGQASNGKPINVDLCSTQRVSDRSLDFVYFLGSEKIYSQANCQAGTWTTFPEKTVSRPQSQATQTMLNAVCQNRGQNQTRATQAFIVDPPSNVRDSPNGRILCSLNSRTAINTYGAKGNWYYTDACGQMGMIHSSQIRF
;
A
#
# COMPACT_ATOMS: atom_id res chain seq x y z
N MET A 1 9.05 16.76 86.48
CA MET A 1 8.86 16.82 85.02
C MET A 1 10.25 16.73 84.42
N GLU A 2 10.82 15.53 84.21
CA GLU A 2 10.61 14.67 83.04
C GLU A 2 10.72 15.47 81.74
N SER A 3 11.47 15.13 80.71
CA SER A 3 12.41 14.06 80.35
C SER A 3 13.06 14.58 79.06
N LEU A 4 14.16 13.98 78.59
CA LEU A 4 14.46 13.73 77.17
C LEU A 4 15.91 13.25 77.03
N THR A 5 16.11 11.95 77.18
CA THR A 5 17.13 11.24 76.41
C THR A 5 16.39 10.26 75.51
N MET A 6 16.49 10.45 74.19
CA MET A 6 16.02 9.43 73.25
C MET A 6 17.13 9.05 72.28
N ASN A 7 17.34 7.75 72.31
CA ASN A 7 18.42 6.96 71.76
C ASN A 7 18.28 6.81 70.25
N THR A 8 19.43 6.79 69.59
CA THR A 8 19.67 6.53 68.17
C THR A 8 19.03 5.23 67.67
N SER A 9 18.40 5.28 66.50
CA SER A 9 18.02 4.10 65.71
C SER A 9 18.09 4.45 64.23
N ALA A 10 19.19 4.05 63.59
CA ALA A 10 19.39 4.18 62.15
C ALA A 10 18.45 3.22 61.41
N LYS A 11 17.48 3.77 60.67
CA LYS A 11 16.58 2.99 59.82
C LYS A 11 17.29 2.68 58.50
N LEU A 12 17.56 1.40 58.27
CA LEU A 12 17.95 0.84 56.98
C LEU A 12 16.83 1.09 55.96
N LEU A 13 17.09 1.94 54.96
CA LEU A 13 16.25 2.08 53.78
C LEU A 13 16.60 0.97 52.79
N THR A 14 15.73 -0.04 52.72
CA THR A 14 15.79 -1.07 51.68
C THR A 14 15.25 -0.46 50.38
N ALA A 15 16.13 -0.20 49.41
CA ALA A 15 15.73 0.23 48.08
C ALA A 15 15.15 -0.96 47.30
N ALA A 16 13.84 -0.99 47.09
CA ALA A 16 13.21 -1.92 46.18
C ALA A 16 13.48 -1.48 44.73
N LEU A 17 14.35 -2.20 44.02
CA LEU A 17 14.48 -2.07 42.56
C LEU A 17 13.27 -2.72 41.90
N ALA A 18 12.26 -1.92 41.56
CA ALA A 18 11.21 -2.35 40.66
C ALA A 18 11.78 -2.42 39.23
N ILE A 19 12.16 -3.63 38.79
CA ILE A 19 12.52 -3.88 37.39
C ILE A 19 11.22 -3.84 36.59
N ALA A 20 10.88 -2.67 36.05
CA ALA A 20 9.83 -2.56 35.06
C ALA A 20 10.33 -3.23 33.77
N ALA A 21 9.96 -4.51 33.57
CA ALA A 21 10.12 -5.17 32.29
C ALA A 21 9.23 -4.43 31.27
N SER A 22 9.83 -3.55 30.49
CA SER A 22 9.18 -2.91 29.36
C SER A 22 9.02 -3.98 28.28
N VAL A 23 7.84 -4.61 28.25
CA VAL A 23 7.44 -5.49 27.15
C VAL A 23 7.31 -4.59 25.92
N SER A 24 8.37 -4.55 25.12
CA SER A 24 8.33 -3.92 23.80
C SER A 24 7.43 -4.79 22.93
N VAL A 25 6.15 -4.42 22.85
CA VAL A 25 5.23 -5.01 21.88
C VAL A 25 5.86 -4.76 20.50
N PRO A 26 6.29 -5.79 19.75
CA PRO A 26 6.81 -5.58 18.42
C PRO A 26 5.70 -4.93 17.60
N ARG A 27 5.96 -3.72 17.10
CA ARG A 27 5.08 -3.12 16.10
C ARG A 27 5.18 -3.99 14.85
N ILE A 28 4.14 -4.76 14.58
CA ILE A 28 4.00 -5.43 13.29
C ILE A 28 3.93 -4.31 12.25
N ALA A 29 4.99 -4.18 11.44
CA ALA A 29 4.97 -3.31 10.27
C ALA A 29 3.98 -3.91 9.28
N VAL A 30 2.73 -3.46 9.33
CA VAL A 30 1.74 -3.79 8.28
C VAL A 30 2.26 -3.14 7.01
N ALA A 31 2.65 -3.94 6.02
CA ALA A 31 3.07 -3.43 4.72
C ALA A 31 1.92 -2.59 4.15
N GLN A 32 2.10 -1.26 4.15
CA GLN A 32 1.16 -0.33 3.54
C GLN A 32 1.23 -0.54 2.03
N ASN A 33 0.35 -1.36 1.48
CA ASN A 33 0.31 -1.56 0.04
C ASN A 33 -0.51 -0.43 -0.60
N CYS A 34 0.16 0.38 -1.41
CA CYS A 34 -0.39 1.58 -2.05
C CYS A 34 -0.56 1.41 -3.56
N ASN A 35 -0.59 0.18 -4.06
CA ASN A 35 -0.82 -0.03 -5.47
C ASN A 35 -2.23 0.41 -5.89
N TYR A 36 -2.33 1.16 -6.98
CA TYR A 36 -3.58 1.63 -7.55
C TYR A 36 -3.63 1.29 -9.04
N TYR A 37 -4.54 0.40 -9.43
CA TYR A 37 -4.75 0.05 -10.83
C TYR A 37 -5.52 1.17 -11.56
N ALA A 38 -4.85 1.81 -12.51
CA ALA A 38 -5.42 2.92 -13.27
C ALA A 38 -6.13 2.48 -14.56
N GLY A 39 -5.85 1.29 -15.09
CA GLY A 39 -6.45 0.79 -16.34
C GLY A 39 -5.44 0.07 -17.24
N GLN A 40 -5.81 -0.13 -18.51
CA GLN A 40 -4.90 -0.60 -19.55
C GLN A 40 -4.52 0.57 -20.46
N ALA A 41 -3.24 0.69 -20.79
CA ALA A 41 -2.75 1.59 -21.81
C ALA A 41 -3.21 1.15 -23.21
N SER A 42 -3.01 2.02 -24.21
CA SER A 42 -3.36 1.74 -25.62
C SER A 42 -2.67 0.49 -26.20
N ASN A 43 -1.52 0.10 -25.65
CA ASN A 43 -0.79 -1.12 -26.02
C ASN A 43 -1.23 -2.37 -25.21
N GLY A 44 -2.33 -2.29 -24.44
CA GLY A 44 -2.86 -3.39 -23.63
C GLY A 44 -2.15 -3.62 -22.31
N LYS A 45 -1.02 -2.95 -22.03
CA LYS A 45 -0.29 -3.11 -20.77
C LYS A 45 -1.05 -2.46 -19.61
N PRO A 46 -1.10 -3.08 -18.41
CA PRO A 46 -1.73 -2.47 -17.25
C PRO A 46 -0.92 -1.25 -16.77
N ILE A 47 -1.61 -0.22 -16.32
CA ILE A 47 -1.05 0.94 -15.62
C ILE A 47 -1.37 0.80 -14.15
N ASN A 48 -0.35 0.73 -13.30
CA ASN A 48 -0.50 0.75 -11.84
C ASN A 48 0.28 1.91 -11.25
N VAL A 49 -0.31 2.68 -10.34
CA VAL A 49 0.36 3.77 -9.62
C VAL A 49 0.79 3.26 -8.25
N ASP A 50 2.01 3.55 -7.84
CA ASP A 50 2.43 3.41 -6.45
C ASP A 50 2.05 4.68 -5.69
N LEU A 51 0.88 4.69 -5.05
CA LEU A 51 0.42 5.85 -4.28
C LEU A 51 1.25 6.12 -3.02
N CYS A 52 2.12 5.20 -2.58
CA CYS A 52 3.02 5.42 -1.45
C CYS A 52 4.25 6.22 -1.92
N SER A 53 4.60 6.11 -3.20
CA SER A 53 5.67 6.91 -3.80
C SER A 53 5.27 8.38 -4.04
N THR A 54 3.99 8.74 -3.85
CA THR A 54 3.57 10.11 -4.14
C THR A 54 4.13 11.09 -3.11
N GLN A 55 4.90 12.07 -3.56
CA GLN A 55 5.52 13.08 -2.71
C GLN A 55 5.19 14.47 -3.24
N ARG A 56 4.67 15.36 -2.40
CA ARG A 56 4.39 16.74 -2.81
C ARG A 56 5.71 17.48 -3.03
N VAL A 57 5.85 18.06 -4.22
CA VAL A 57 6.94 18.97 -4.58
C VAL A 57 6.48 20.42 -4.44
N SER A 58 5.21 20.69 -4.75
CA SER A 58 4.54 21.97 -4.55
C SER A 58 3.04 21.77 -4.38
N ASP A 59 2.27 22.85 -4.20
CA ASP A 59 0.80 22.80 -4.16
C ASP A 59 0.17 22.24 -5.45
N ARG A 60 0.93 22.27 -6.55
CA ARG A 60 0.46 21.88 -7.90
C ARG A 60 1.15 20.64 -8.43
N SER A 61 2.23 20.19 -7.79
CA SER A 61 3.06 19.10 -8.31
C SER A 61 3.31 18.01 -7.29
N LEU A 62 3.23 16.76 -7.74
CA LEU A 62 3.58 15.58 -6.97
C LEU A 62 4.55 14.71 -7.77
N ASP A 63 5.66 14.32 -7.16
CA ASP A 63 6.43 13.17 -7.64
C ASP A 63 5.63 11.90 -7.39
N PHE A 64 5.75 10.92 -8.28
CA PHE A 64 5.11 9.61 -8.16
C PHE A 64 5.80 8.58 -9.07
N VAL A 65 5.56 7.32 -8.78
CA VAL A 65 5.98 6.18 -9.59
C VAL A 65 4.74 5.47 -10.12
N TYR A 66 4.78 5.09 -11.39
CA TYR A 66 3.80 4.17 -11.97
C TYR A 66 4.50 3.05 -12.73
N PHE A 67 3.76 1.98 -12.98
CA PHE A 67 4.20 0.81 -13.71
C PHE A 67 3.39 0.67 -15.00
N LEU A 68 4.06 0.49 -16.13
CA LEU A 68 3.44 0.12 -17.40
C LEU A 68 3.77 -1.35 -17.72
N GLY A 69 2.87 -2.26 -17.37
CA GLY A 69 3.20 -3.67 -17.25
C GLY A 69 4.13 -3.89 -16.05
N SER A 70 5.34 -4.40 -16.31
CA SER A 70 6.40 -4.59 -15.30
C SER A 70 7.42 -3.44 -15.27
N GLU A 71 7.32 -2.48 -16.19
CA GLU A 71 8.28 -1.39 -16.31
C GLU A 71 7.96 -0.30 -15.29
N LYS A 72 8.93 0.04 -14.45
CA LYS A 72 8.81 1.08 -13.41
C LYS A 72 9.22 2.44 -13.98
N ILE A 73 8.35 3.43 -13.86
CA ILE A 73 8.55 4.76 -14.44
C ILE A 73 8.42 5.81 -13.34
N TYR A 74 9.48 6.62 -13.19
CA TYR A 74 9.50 7.77 -12.28
C TYR A 74 8.89 8.98 -12.96
N SER A 75 8.07 9.74 -12.25
CA SER A 75 7.32 10.84 -12.84
C SER A 75 6.99 11.95 -11.86
N GLN A 76 6.68 13.13 -12.41
CA GLN A 76 6.13 14.25 -11.67
C GLN A 76 4.83 14.70 -12.33
N ALA A 77 3.73 14.67 -11.60
CA ALA A 77 2.44 15.19 -12.02
C ALA A 77 2.42 16.71 -11.83
N ASN A 78 1.87 17.44 -12.78
CA ASN A 78 1.38 18.81 -12.62
C ASN A 78 -0.14 18.76 -12.66
N CYS A 79 -0.75 18.79 -11.48
CA CYS A 79 -2.17 18.58 -11.28
C CYS A 79 -3.04 19.75 -11.73
N GLN A 80 -2.46 20.95 -11.88
CA GLN A 80 -3.17 22.07 -12.47
C GLN A 80 -3.16 21.99 -14.00
N ALA A 81 -2.03 21.59 -14.59
CA ALA A 81 -1.88 21.48 -16.04
C ALA A 81 -2.50 20.20 -16.63
N GLY A 82 -2.85 19.23 -15.79
CA GLY A 82 -3.35 17.93 -16.25
C GLY A 82 -2.30 17.14 -17.02
N THR A 83 -1.02 17.29 -16.65
CA THR A 83 0.12 16.67 -17.32
C THR A 83 0.98 15.91 -16.32
N TRP A 84 1.83 15.01 -16.81
CA TRP A 84 2.96 14.51 -16.03
C TRP A 84 4.22 14.46 -16.88
N THR A 85 5.38 14.51 -16.22
CA THR A 85 6.70 14.43 -16.83
C THR A 85 7.36 13.14 -16.38
N THR A 86 7.84 12.30 -17.31
CA THR A 86 8.62 11.09 -16.99
C THR A 86 10.11 11.41 -16.88
N PHE A 87 10.84 10.65 -16.07
CA PHE A 87 12.27 10.79 -15.87
C PHE A 87 12.99 9.46 -16.12
N PRO A 88 14.25 9.50 -16.63
CA PRO A 88 15.10 10.69 -16.84
C PRO A 88 14.85 11.48 -18.14
N GLU A 89 14.02 10.99 -19.05
CA GLU A 89 13.86 11.54 -20.41
C GLU A 89 13.19 12.91 -20.46
N LYS A 90 12.56 13.35 -19.35
CA LYS A 90 11.82 14.63 -19.22
C LYS A 90 10.69 14.78 -20.23
N THR A 91 10.06 13.68 -20.61
CA THR A 91 8.96 13.70 -21.57
C THR A 91 7.67 14.11 -20.89
N VAL A 92 7.06 15.20 -21.37
CA VAL A 92 5.77 15.69 -20.88
C VAL A 92 4.63 14.99 -21.62
N SER A 93 3.74 14.35 -20.88
CA SER A 93 2.58 13.63 -21.39
C SER A 93 1.27 14.21 -20.85
N ARG A 94 0.20 14.04 -21.63
CA ARG A 94 -1.19 14.30 -21.24
C ARG A 94 -2.02 13.03 -21.33
N PRO A 95 -3.09 12.89 -20.54
CA PRO A 95 -3.99 11.75 -20.68
C PRO A 95 -4.48 11.62 -22.13
N GLN A 96 -4.29 10.43 -22.72
CA GLN A 96 -4.78 10.09 -24.08
C GLN A 96 -5.84 8.97 -24.05
N SER A 97 -6.10 8.44 -22.85
CA SER A 97 -7.04 7.35 -22.62
C SER A 97 -7.65 7.48 -21.22
N GLN A 98 -8.76 6.77 -21.01
CA GLN A 98 -9.37 6.67 -19.69
C GLN A 98 -8.37 6.19 -18.63
N ALA A 99 -7.47 5.25 -18.97
CA ALA A 99 -6.48 4.73 -18.04
C ALA A 99 -5.49 5.80 -17.57
N THR A 100 -4.93 6.58 -18.51
CA THR A 100 -4.02 7.69 -18.17
C THR A 100 -4.73 8.85 -17.46
N GLN A 101 -6.03 9.04 -17.73
CA GLN A 101 -6.83 10.03 -17.01
C GLN A 101 -7.06 9.60 -15.56
N THR A 102 -7.46 8.34 -15.36
CA THR A 102 -7.64 7.73 -14.04
C THR A 102 -6.34 7.73 -13.25
N MET A 103 -5.21 7.41 -13.89
CA MET A 103 -3.86 7.47 -13.29
C MET A 103 -3.57 8.86 -12.73
N LEU A 104 -3.70 9.90 -13.57
CA LEU A 104 -3.38 11.25 -13.16
C LEU A 104 -4.35 11.78 -12.10
N ASN A 105 -5.64 11.44 -12.21
CA ASN A 105 -6.63 11.78 -11.20
C ASN A 105 -6.28 11.16 -9.84
N ALA A 106 -5.90 9.89 -9.79
CA ALA A 106 -5.53 9.22 -8.55
C ALA A 106 -4.32 9.89 -7.88
N VAL A 107 -3.26 10.20 -8.63
CA VAL A 107 -2.09 10.93 -8.13
C VAL A 107 -2.49 12.31 -7.61
N CYS A 108 -3.27 13.05 -8.39
CA CYS A 108 -3.64 14.44 -8.07
C CYS A 108 -4.70 14.58 -6.98
N GLN A 109 -5.47 13.52 -6.72
CA GLN A 109 -6.40 13.41 -5.61
C GLN A 109 -5.75 12.83 -4.35
N ASN A 110 -4.57 12.21 -4.45
CA ASN A 110 -3.79 11.70 -3.31
C ASN A 110 -3.12 12.83 -2.48
N ARG A 111 -3.85 13.93 -2.28
CA ARG A 111 -3.45 15.14 -1.55
C ARG A 111 -3.46 14.91 -0.03
N GLY A 112 -2.86 13.83 0.42
CA GLY A 112 -2.37 13.71 1.79
C GLY A 112 -3.12 12.77 2.74
N GLN A 113 -4.18 12.07 2.34
CA GLN A 113 -4.75 10.92 3.08
C GLN A 113 -5.75 10.15 2.23
N ASN A 114 -5.42 8.90 1.90
CA ASN A 114 -6.23 7.67 2.02
C ASN A 114 -5.65 6.66 1.04
N GLN A 115 -4.70 5.87 1.55
CA GLN A 115 -4.19 4.67 0.90
C GLN A 115 -5.37 3.91 0.28
N THR A 116 -5.25 3.47 -0.97
CA THR A 116 -5.98 2.27 -1.39
C THR A 116 -5.46 1.14 -0.53
N ARG A 117 -6.01 1.00 0.68
CA ARG A 117 -5.66 -0.07 1.60
C ARG A 117 -5.89 -1.35 0.83
N ALA A 118 -4.83 -2.14 0.66
CA ALA A 118 -4.98 -3.56 0.40
C ALA A 118 -6.09 -4.08 1.31
N THR A 119 -7.18 -4.53 0.69
CA THR A 119 -8.23 -5.19 1.43
C THR A 119 -7.85 -6.67 1.44
N GLN A 120 -7.66 -7.20 2.63
CA GLN A 120 -7.29 -8.60 2.79
C GLN A 120 -8.49 -9.48 2.42
N ALA A 121 -8.24 -10.47 1.57
CA ALA A 121 -9.24 -11.47 1.18
C ALA A 121 -8.66 -12.87 1.41
N PHE A 122 -9.51 -13.83 1.75
CA PHE A 122 -9.13 -15.22 1.97
C PHE A 122 -9.49 -16.09 0.77
N ILE A 123 -8.55 -16.91 0.32
CA ILE A 123 -8.79 -17.93 -0.71
C ILE A 123 -9.71 -19.02 -0.15
N VAL A 124 -10.83 -19.28 -0.83
CA VAL A 124 -11.85 -20.25 -0.38
C VAL A 124 -11.93 -21.51 -1.22
N ASP A 125 -11.37 -21.51 -2.42
CA ASP A 125 -11.49 -22.64 -3.36
C ASP A 125 -10.18 -22.90 -4.13
N PRO A 126 -9.12 -23.43 -3.48
CA PRO A 126 -7.91 -23.85 -4.20
C PRO A 126 -8.18 -25.01 -5.18
N PRO A 127 -7.60 -25.00 -6.40
CA PRO A 127 -6.68 -23.99 -6.90
C PRO A 127 -7.42 -22.72 -7.38
N SER A 128 -7.09 -21.57 -6.77
CA SER A 128 -7.62 -20.27 -7.21
C SER A 128 -6.67 -19.63 -8.22
N ASN A 129 -7.20 -19.25 -9.37
CA ASN A 129 -6.42 -18.69 -10.47
C ASN A 129 -6.44 -17.17 -10.45
N VAL A 130 -5.24 -16.59 -10.47
CA VAL A 130 -5.02 -15.18 -10.76
C VAL A 130 -4.69 -15.06 -12.24
N ARG A 131 -5.34 -14.13 -12.93
CA ARG A 131 -5.25 -13.94 -14.39
C ARG A 131 -4.75 -12.54 -14.74
N ASP A 132 -4.23 -12.35 -15.95
CA ASP A 132 -3.80 -11.02 -16.42
C ASP A 132 -4.96 -10.06 -16.69
N SER A 133 -6.16 -10.60 -16.88
CA SER A 133 -7.41 -9.89 -17.16
C SER A 133 -8.61 -10.79 -16.84
N PRO A 134 -9.85 -10.25 -16.80
CA PRO A 134 -11.06 -11.07 -16.60
C PRO A 134 -11.14 -12.17 -17.66
N ASN A 135 -11.23 -13.42 -17.22
CA ASN A 135 -11.19 -14.62 -18.10
C ASN A 135 -9.93 -14.75 -18.99
N GLY A 136 -8.90 -13.93 -18.75
CA GLY A 136 -7.65 -13.94 -19.51
C GLY A 136 -6.73 -15.10 -19.15
N ARG A 137 -5.46 -14.97 -19.54
CA ARG A 137 -4.44 -15.99 -19.28
C ARG A 137 -4.16 -16.09 -17.78
N ILE A 138 -4.00 -17.31 -17.27
CA ILE A 138 -3.62 -17.56 -15.88
C ILE A 138 -2.16 -17.14 -15.69
N LEU A 139 -1.93 -16.27 -14.71
CA LEU A 139 -0.59 -15.85 -14.27
C LEU A 139 -0.01 -16.85 -13.27
N CYS A 140 -0.80 -17.25 -12.27
CA CYS A 140 -0.47 -18.33 -11.36
C CYS A 140 -1.73 -18.92 -10.71
N SER A 141 -1.56 -20.09 -10.09
CA SER A 141 -2.59 -20.78 -9.31
C SER A 141 -2.18 -20.81 -7.84
N LEU A 142 -3.08 -20.38 -6.97
CA LEU A 142 -2.91 -20.36 -5.52
C LEU A 142 -3.47 -21.67 -4.96
N ASN A 143 -2.58 -22.54 -4.48
CA ASN A 143 -2.90 -23.90 -4.08
C ASN A 143 -3.26 -24.06 -2.60
N SER A 144 -3.25 -22.96 -1.83
CA SER A 144 -3.51 -22.98 -0.39
C SER A 144 -4.55 -21.93 -0.01
N ARG A 145 -5.32 -22.23 1.04
CA ARG A 145 -6.23 -21.29 1.69
C ARG A 145 -5.39 -20.29 2.48
N THR A 146 -4.97 -19.22 1.84
CA THR A 146 -4.18 -18.14 2.44
C THR A 146 -4.88 -16.80 2.26
N ALA A 147 -4.45 -15.82 3.05
CA ALA A 147 -4.83 -14.44 2.84
C ALA A 147 -4.03 -13.84 1.67
N ILE A 148 -4.71 -13.06 0.85
CA ILE A 148 -4.13 -12.26 -0.23
C ILE A 148 -4.56 -10.81 -0.08
N ASN A 149 -3.83 -9.92 -0.73
CA ASN A 149 -4.21 -8.52 -0.81
C ASN A 149 -5.02 -8.26 -2.08
N THR A 150 -6.02 -7.38 -1.97
CA THR A 150 -6.80 -6.90 -3.11
C THR A 150 -6.82 -5.37 -3.20
N TYR A 151 -6.86 -4.83 -4.42
CA TYR A 151 -6.65 -3.39 -4.71
C TYR A 151 -7.85 -2.72 -5.37
N GLY A 152 -9.05 -3.20 -5.06
CA GLY A 152 -10.29 -2.79 -5.71
C GLY A 152 -10.76 -3.80 -6.76
N ALA A 153 -11.87 -3.49 -7.40
CA ALA A 153 -12.58 -4.42 -8.27
C ALA A 153 -12.95 -3.79 -9.62
N LYS A 154 -13.06 -4.66 -10.64
CA LYS A 154 -13.67 -4.38 -11.94
C LYS A 154 -14.77 -5.43 -12.17
N GLY A 155 -16.02 -5.06 -11.90
CA GLY A 155 -17.11 -6.03 -11.81
C GLY A 155 -16.82 -7.07 -10.73
N ASN A 156 -16.87 -8.35 -11.08
CA ASN A 156 -16.62 -9.46 -10.15
C ASN A 156 -15.14 -9.85 -10.02
N TRP A 157 -14.22 -9.06 -10.55
CA TRP A 157 -12.79 -9.37 -10.53
C TRP A 157 -12.04 -8.37 -9.66
N TYR A 158 -11.23 -8.88 -8.74
CA TYR A 158 -10.42 -8.10 -7.83
C TYR A 158 -8.97 -8.10 -8.29
N TYR A 159 -8.32 -6.94 -8.28
CA TYR A 159 -6.89 -6.86 -8.54
C TYR A 159 -6.11 -7.44 -7.36
N THR A 160 -5.09 -8.26 -7.61
CA THR A 160 -4.25 -8.86 -6.58
C THR A 160 -2.81 -9.06 -7.08
N ASP A 161 -1.85 -9.01 -6.17
CA ASP A 161 -0.41 -9.22 -6.39
C ASP A 161 0.05 -10.60 -5.93
N ALA A 162 -0.88 -11.52 -5.63
CA ALA A 162 -0.59 -12.84 -5.07
C ALA A 162 0.38 -13.70 -5.91
N CYS A 163 0.59 -13.38 -7.19
CA CYS A 163 1.57 -14.04 -8.06
C CYS A 163 2.94 -13.34 -8.11
N GLY A 164 3.22 -12.39 -7.22
CA GLY A 164 4.42 -11.53 -7.30
C GLY A 164 4.39 -10.52 -8.46
N GLN A 165 3.30 -10.50 -9.22
CA GLN A 165 2.97 -9.51 -10.24
C GLN A 165 1.46 -9.24 -10.19
N MET A 166 1.04 -8.07 -10.69
CA MET A 166 -0.37 -7.70 -10.64
C MET A 166 -1.20 -8.56 -11.59
N GLY A 167 -2.29 -9.11 -11.06
CA GLY A 167 -3.29 -9.85 -11.80
C GLY A 167 -4.67 -9.61 -11.23
N MET A 168 -5.61 -10.46 -11.62
CA MET A 168 -7.01 -10.38 -11.26
C MET A 168 -7.52 -11.74 -10.80
N ILE A 169 -8.23 -11.76 -9.67
CA ILE A 169 -8.86 -12.95 -9.11
C ILE A 169 -10.37 -12.75 -9.06
N HIS A 170 -11.13 -13.74 -9.55
CA HIS A 170 -12.59 -13.67 -9.53
C HIS A 170 -13.14 -13.77 -8.10
N SER A 171 -14.22 -13.04 -7.81
CA SER A 171 -14.87 -12.96 -6.50
C SER A 171 -15.30 -14.32 -5.97
N SER A 172 -15.66 -15.29 -6.83
CA SER A 172 -16.03 -16.64 -6.41
C SER A 172 -14.89 -17.43 -5.73
N GLN A 173 -13.65 -16.99 -5.92
CA GLN A 173 -12.45 -17.69 -5.41
C GLN A 173 -11.98 -17.12 -4.06
N ILE A 174 -12.59 -16.02 -3.60
CA ILE A 174 -12.19 -15.28 -2.42
C ILE A 174 -13.39 -14.91 -1.54
N ARG A 175 -13.12 -14.60 -0.28
CA ARG A 175 -14.05 -13.92 0.62
C ARG A 175 -13.32 -12.82 1.39
N PHE A 176 -14.06 -11.80 1.80
CA PHE A 176 -13.57 -10.75 2.69
C PHE A 176 -13.89 -11.09 4.15
#